data_AF-A0A923YJE0-F1
#
_entry.id   AF-A0A923YJE0-F1
#
_cell.length_a   1.000
_cell.length_b   1.000
_cell.length_c   1.000
_cell.angle_alpha   90.00
_cell.angle_beta   90.00
_cell.angle_gamma   90.00
#
_symmetry.space_group_name_H-M   'P 1'
#
loop_
_entity.id
_entity.type
_entity.pdbx_description
1 polymer ?
#
loop_
_entity_poly.entity_id
_entity_poly.type
_entity_poly.pdbx_seq_one_letter_code
_entity_poly.pdbx_strand_id
1 'polypeptide(L)' 'MKRIAVLTSGGDAPGMNACIRGAVRAGLYYGMEVYGIVRG' A
#
# COMPACT_ATOMS: atom_id res chain seq x y z
N MET A 1 -1.97 18.11 -4.90
CA MET A 1 -2.06 16.66 -5.21
C MET A 1 -1.40 15.89 -4.08
N LYS A 2 -2.09 14.93 -3.43
CA LYS A 2 -1.53 14.14 -2.32
C LYS A 2 -1.12 12.75 -2.83
N ARG A 3 0.09 12.32 -2.49
CA ARG A 3 0.67 11.04 -2.92
C ARG A 3 1.13 10.25 -1.69
N ILE A 4 0.90 8.94 -1.71
CA ILE A 4 1.37 8.02 -0.66
C ILE A 4 2.08 6.81 -1.28
N ALA A 5 2.96 6.18 -0.53
CA ALA A 5 3.63 4.95 -0.93
C ALA A 5 3.41 3.85 0.11
N VAL A 6 3.31 2.60 -0.34
CA VAL A 6 3.16 1.41 0.51
C VAL A 6 4.36 0.48 0.28
N LEU A 7 4.96 0.02 1.37
CA LEU A 7 6.06 -0.95 1.38
C LEU A 7 5.81 -1.99 2.47
N THR A 8 6.31 -3.21 2.27
CA THR A 8 6.36 -4.25 3.30
C THR A 8 7.80 -4.46 3.71
N SER A 9 8.06 -4.42 5.02
CA SER A 9 9.38 -4.67 5.60
C SER A 9 9.29 -5.85 6.58
N GLY A 10 10.39 -6.59 6.73
CA GLY A 10 10.44 -7.83 7.51
C GLY A 10 10.08 -9.07 6.69
N GLY A 11 9.82 -10.19 7.39
CA GLY A 11 9.44 -11.45 6.76
C GLY A 11 8.00 -11.45 6.26
N ASP A 12 7.71 -12.26 5.22
CA ASP A 12 6.36 -12.39 4.69
C ASP A 12 5.41 -13.05 5.71
N ALA A 13 4.16 -12.61 5.75
CA ALA A 13 3.16 -12.99 6.72
C ALA A 13 1.76 -13.04 6.08
N PRO A 14 0.93 -14.03 6.44
CA PRO A 14 -0.45 -14.11 5.96
C PRO A 14 -1.21 -12.81 6.20
N GLY A 15 -1.87 -12.30 5.15
CA GLY A 15 -2.70 -11.10 5.22
C GLY A 15 -2.05 -9.81 4.72
N MET A 16 -0.73 -9.78 4.47
CA MET A 16 -0.08 -8.55 3.99
C MET A 16 -0.62 -8.06 2.65
N ASN A 17 -0.92 -8.96 1.71
CA ASN A 17 -1.58 -8.59 0.46
C ASN A 17 -2.97 -7.97 0.68
N ALA A 18 -3.72 -8.42 1.69
CA ALA A 18 -5.00 -7.83 2.05
C ALA A 18 -4.83 -6.42 2.63
N CYS A 19 -3.81 -6.21 3.48
CA CYS A 19 -3.45 -4.89 4.00
C CYS A 19 -3.04 -3.91 2.89
N ILE A 20 -2.16 -4.34 1.98
CA ILE A 20 -1.75 -3.54 0.81
C ILE A 20 -2.99 -3.17 -0.01
N ARG A 21 -3.86 -4.13 -0.31
CA ARG A 21 -5.10 -3.88 -1.06
C ARG A 21 -6.01 -2.88 -0.33
N GLY A 22 -6.17 -3.01 0.98
CA GLY A 22 -6.97 -2.09 1.79
C GLY A 22 -6.44 -0.66 1.72
N ALA A 23 -5.13 -0.48 1.92
CA ALA A 23 -4.48 0.83 1.85
C ALA A 23 -4.60 1.46 0.46
N VAL A 24 -4.34 0.69 -0.60
CA VAL A 24 -4.47 1.16 -1.99
C VAL A 24 -5.92 1.58 -2.29
N ARG A 25 -6.91 0.77 -1.93
CA ARG A 25 -8.33 1.07 -2.20
C ARG A 25 -8.81 2.30 -1.42
N ALA A 26 -8.38 2.45 -0.16
CA ALA A 26 -8.67 3.65 0.62
C ALA A 26 -8.03 4.89 0.00
N GLY A 27 -6.75 4.84 -0.37
CA GLY A 27 -6.06 5.97 -1.01
C GLY A 27 -6.75 6.43 -2.30
N LEU A 28 -7.12 5.47 -3.17
CA LEU A 28 -7.87 5.77 -4.40
C LEU A 28 -9.25 6.37 -4.12
N TYR A 29 -9.98 5.87 -3.11
CA TYR A 29 -11.27 6.43 -2.71
C TYR A 29 -11.16 7.90 -2.26
N TYR A 30 -10.08 8.26 -1.58
CA TYR A 30 -9.80 9.65 -1.18
C TYR A 30 -9.12 10.51 -2.25
N GLY A 31 -9.03 10.02 -3.51
CA GLY A 31 -8.41 10.78 -4.61
C GLY A 31 -6.90 10.96 -4.47
N MET A 32 -6.22 10.05 -3.77
CA MET A 32 -4.76 10.04 -3.64
C MET A 32 -4.14 9.18 -4.75
N GLU A 33 -2.94 9.56 -5.18
CA GLU A 33 -2.09 8.66 -5.98
C GLU A 33 -1.32 7.74 -5.04
N VAL A 34 -1.31 6.44 -5.35
CA VAL A 34 -0.69 5.40 -4.51
C VAL A 34 0.42 4.70 -5.30
N TYR A 35 1.61 4.65 -4.72
CA TYR A 35 2.78 3.98 -5.27
C TYR A 35 3.16 2.76 -4.42
N GLY A 36 3.64 1.69 -5.06
CA GLY A 36 4.23 0.54 -4.36
C GLY A 36 5.76 0.66 -4.35
N ILE A 37 6.39 0.42 -3.20
CA ILE A 37 7.84 0.26 -3.09
C ILE A 37 8.12 -1.24 -3.05
N VAL A 38 8.90 -1.71 -4.04
CA VAL A 38 9.24 -3.12 -4.18
C VAL A 38 10.61 -3.36 -3.55
N ARG A 39 10.77 -4.51 -2.89
CA ARG A 39 11.99 -4.97 -2.19
C ARG A 39 12.29 -4.32 -0.83
N GLY A 40 11.31 -3.69 -0.19
CA GLY A 40 11.45 -3.20 1.20
C GLY A 40 12.37 -2.00 1.32
#